data_AF-A0A871REC8-F1
#
_entry.id   AF-A0A871REC8-F1
#
_cell.length_a   1.000
_cell.length_b   1.000
_cell.length_c   1.000
_cell.angle_alpha   90.00
_cell.angle_beta   90.00
_cell.angle_gamma   90.00
#
_symmetry.space_group_name_H-M   'P 1'
#
loop_
_entity.id
_entity.type
_entity.pdbx_description
1 polymer ?
#
loop_
_entity_poly.entity_id
_entity_poly.type
_entity_poly.pdbx_seq_one_letter_code
_entity_poly.pdbx_strand_id
1 'polypeptide(L)'
;MSQNVAEITEKTREAIQKVIDAKLNSSKSVQKTSIKDDASYIKYTPSNAIRSDRTGKQRVIKIVDKKTDPMLMPSFKIKRAPDGPSDEEPVPVLHKDNTPKLTKEEQRKWTIPPAISNWKNNKGFTISIDKRLASFGQDDDRFKMSDKFSVLTDALTQAHDEAKAELKRKAELKHEIERKKLLDDQHKLRRIAREAHMRRGIGSSDRKYINDKEPASSGLASQREIARRERRKRAERELRMGSMGTESRVKLLARKDGREISDRVAIGVAASAHGNNETDSYDSNLFMHAAGKSTRRGEEQVYEGSLFGAQDAVNDIYRARDSDKYKGLGMETANKEMNSIAKEKRFDDLSSSGPVSFEMEKSDSREEENRNNFGRAEKASGLHIKK
;
A
#
# COMPACT_ATOMS: atom_id res chain seq x y z
N MET A 1 72.09 -32.83 39.51
CA MET A 1 70.66 -33.17 39.61
C MET A 1 70.50 -34.20 40.71
N SER A 2 69.55 -34.02 41.63
CA SER A 2 69.39 -34.92 42.78
C SER A 2 69.09 -36.35 42.31
N GLN A 3 69.69 -37.36 42.95
CA GLN A 3 69.56 -38.78 42.58
C GLN A 3 68.08 -39.22 42.47
N ASN A 4 67.19 -38.65 43.29
CA ASN A 4 65.75 -38.89 43.22
C ASN A 4 65.11 -38.48 41.88
N VAL A 5 65.57 -37.39 41.26
CA VAL A 5 65.04 -36.97 39.95
C VAL A 5 65.46 -37.98 38.88
N ALA A 6 66.70 -38.45 38.92
CA ALA A 6 67.19 -39.46 37.98
C ALA A 6 66.39 -40.78 38.10
N GLU A 7 66.17 -41.27 39.32
CA GLU A 7 65.40 -42.50 39.54
C GLU A 7 63.94 -42.37 39.08
N ILE A 8 63.27 -41.25 39.37
CA ILE A 8 61.90 -41.00 38.91
C ILE A 8 61.86 -40.90 37.37
N THR A 9 62.85 -40.25 36.75
CA THR A 9 62.91 -40.15 35.29
C THR A 9 63.12 -41.50 34.62
N GLU A 10 63.93 -42.39 35.21
CA GLU A 10 64.13 -43.74 34.68
C GLU A 10 62.85 -44.59 34.82
N LYS A 11 62.22 -44.59 35.99
CA LYS A 11 60.95 -45.32 36.21
C LYS A 11 59.83 -44.83 35.29
N THR A 12 59.69 -43.52 35.13
CA THR A 12 58.66 -42.93 34.24
C THR A 12 58.97 -43.22 32.78
N ARG A 13 60.24 -43.13 32.36
CA ARG A 13 60.66 -43.51 31.01
C ARG A 13 60.34 -44.97 30.71
N GLU A 14 60.65 -45.90 31.60
CA GLU A 14 60.34 -47.32 31.43
C GLU A 14 58.83 -47.58 31.36
N ALA A 15 58.04 -46.92 32.21
CA ALA A 15 56.58 -47.05 32.19
C ALA A 15 55.97 -46.53 30.88
N ILE A 16 56.42 -45.35 30.42
CA ILE A 16 55.97 -44.77 29.15
C ILE A 16 56.40 -45.66 27.98
N GLN A 17 57.62 -46.19 28.00
CA GLN A 17 58.10 -47.10 26.95
C GLN A 17 57.21 -48.34 26.83
N LYS A 18 56.77 -48.95 27.96
CA LYS A 18 55.84 -50.08 27.95
C LYS A 18 54.49 -49.74 27.30
N VAL A 19 53.95 -48.54 27.58
CA VAL A 19 52.70 -48.07 26.97
C VAL A 19 52.86 -47.81 25.47
N ILE A 20 53.98 -47.19 25.08
CA ILE A 20 54.33 -46.94 23.67
C ILE A 20 54.47 -48.27 22.92
N ASP A 21 55.21 -49.23 23.46
CA ASP A 21 55.42 -50.54 22.85
C ASP A 21 54.10 -51.30 22.70
N ALA A 22 53.20 -51.24 23.69
CA ALA A 22 51.86 -51.83 23.58
C ALA A 22 51.00 -51.16 22.48
N LYS A 23 51.06 -49.84 22.36
CA LYS A 23 50.33 -49.09 21.33
C LYS A 23 50.92 -49.31 19.93
N LEU A 24 52.24 -49.39 19.81
CA LEU A 24 52.94 -49.73 18.56
C LEU A 24 52.72 -51.18 18.13
N ASN A 25 52.59 -52.11 19.09
CA ASN A 25 52.31 -53.50 18.78
C ASN A 25 50.85 -53.72 18.37
N SER A 26 49.89 -52.98 18.94
CA SER A 26 48.48 -53.04 18.52
C SER A 26 48.21 -52.39 17.15
N SER A 27 49.04 -51.43 16.71
CA SER A 27 48.87 -50.78 15.40
C SER A 27 49.42 -51.58 14.21
N LYS A 28 50.29 -52.58 14.45
CA LYS A 28 50.83 -53.45 13.39
C LYS A 28 49.73 -54.38 12.86
N SER A 29 49.40 -54.29 11.57
CA SER A 29 48.32 -55.10 10.96
C SER A 29 48.65 -56.59 10.88
N VAL A 30 49.94 -56.93 10.78
CA VAL A 30 50.43 -58.30 10.91
C VAL A 30 51.18 -58.38 12.22
N GLN A 31 50.57 -59.02 13.22
CA GLN A 31 51.29 -59.45 14.40
C GLN A 31 52.36 -60.45 13.92
N LYS A 32 53.62 -60.02 13.80
CA LYS A 32 54.74 -60.98 13.77
C LYS A 32 54.60 -61.73 15.08
N THR A 33 54.16 -62.98 15.02
CA THR A 33 53.96 -63.82 16.20
C THR A 33 55.33 -64.06 16.82
N SER A 34 55.82 -63.12 17.63
CA SER A 34 56.89 -63.38 18.58
C SER A 34 56.26 -64.22 19.69
N ILE A 35 55.92 -65.45 19.34
CA ILE A 35 55.50 -66.47 20.28
C ILE A 35 56.72 -66.64 21.16
N LYS A 36 56.61 -66.24 22.42
CA LYS A 36 57.50 -66.79 23.42
C LYS A 36 57.06 -68.24 23.54
N ASP A 37 57.81 -69.15 22.92
CA ASP A 37 57.60 -70.59 23.09
C ASP A 37 57.88 -71.04 24.55
N ASP A 38 58.34 -70.10 25.38
CA ASP A 38 58.62 -70.25 26.79
C ASP A 38 57.34 -70.46 27.60
N ALA A 39 57.12 -71.70 28.02
CA ALA A 39 56.05 -72.05 28.93
C ALA A 39 56.36 -71.59 30.36
N SER A 40 55.43 -70.88 30.99
CA SER A 40 55.54 -70.50 32.41
C SER A 40 54.82 -71.51 33.30
N TYR A 41 55.47 -71.90 34.40
CA TYR A 41 54.90 -72.82 35.38
C TYR A 41 54.55 -72.07 36.66
N ILE A 42 53.27 -72.00 37.00
CA ILE A 42 52.77 -71.34 38.21
C ILE A 42 52.28 -72.40 39.19
N LYS A 43 52.72 -72.32 40.45
CA LYS A 43 52.13 -73.10 41.55
C LYS A 43 50.89 -72.38 42.05
N TYR A 44 49.73 -73.00 41.86
CA TYR A 44 48.44 -72.47 42.30
C TYR A 44 47.90 -73.28 43.48
N THR A 45 47.58 -72.58 44.55
CA THR A 45 46.88 -73.12 45.71
C THR A 45 45.42 -72.65 45.65
N PRO A 46 44.45 -73.54 45.37
CA PRO A 46 43.05 -73.14 45.31
C PRO A 46 42.52 -72.71 46.68
N SER A 47 41.79 -71.59 46.74
CA SER A 47 41.17 -71.06 47.96
C SER A 47 39.85 -71.77 48.34
N ASN A 48 39.25 -72.52 47.41
CA ASN A 48 37.97 -73.19 47.61
C ASN A 48 38.17 -74.58 48.26
N ALA A 49 38.20 -74.62 49.59
CA ALA A 49 38.29 -75.84 50.39
C ALA A 49 36.96 -76.63 50.50
N ILE A 50 35.82 -76.10 50.01
CA ILE A 50 34.50 -76.58 50.44
C ILE A 50 33.91 -77.70 49.56
N ARG A 51 34.39 -77.95 48.33
CA ARG A 51 33.70 -78.90 47.40
C ARG A 51 34.59 -79.89 46.65
N SER A 52 35.86 -80.03 47.01
CA SER A 52 36.77 -80.94 46.31
C SER A 52 37.59 -81.77 47.30
N ASP A 53 37.57 -83.08 47.10
CA ASP A 53 38.27 -84.14 47.87
C ASP A 53 39.82 -84.11 47.73
N ARG A 54 40.36 -82.94 47.36
CA ARG A 54 41.78 -82.68 47.09
C ARG A 54 42.24 -81.44 47.87
N THR A 55 41.79 -81.32 49.11
CA THR A 55 42.17 -80.25 50.02
C THR A 55 43.69 -80.27 50.26
N GLY A 56 44.38 -79.17 49.98
CA GLY A 56 45.82 -78.99 50.25
C GLY A 56 46.79 -79.39 49.13
N LYS A 57 46.34 -80.00 48.04
CA LYS A 57 47.24 -80.34 46.91
C LYS A 57 47.44 -79.11 46.01
N GLN A 58 48.64 -78.54 46.04
CA GLN A 58 49.08 -77.50 45.09
C GLN A 58 49.00 -78.04 43.67
N ARG A 59 48.53 -77.21 42.74
CA ARG A 59 48.47 -77.54 41.31
C ARG A 59 49.57 -76.76 40.60
N VAL A 60 50.36 -77.42 39.76
CA VAL A 60 51.29 -76.74 38.86
C VAL A 60 50.56 -76.51 37.55
N ILE A 61 50.39 -75.25 37.17
CA ILE A 61 49.72 -74.83 35.94
C ILE A 61 50.79 -74.40 34.95
N LYS A 62 50.79 -75.02 33.76
CA LYS A 62 51.60 -74.59 32.62
C LYS A 62 50.78 -73.60 31.79
N ILE A 63 51.22 -72.35 31.73
CA ILE A 63 50.61 -71.31 30.90
C ILE A 63 51.44 -71.16 29.63
N VAL A 64 50.76 -71.31 28.49
CA VAL A 64 51.33 -71.18 27.15
C VAL A 64 50.42 -70.27 26.35
N ASP A 65 50.99 -69.27 25.69
CA ASP A 65 50.24 -68.38 24.80
C ASP A 65 49.73 -69.16 23.59
N LYS A 66 48.42 -69.07 23.34
CA LYS A 66 47.80 -69.74 22.20
C LYS A 66 48.23 -69.03 20.92
N LYS A 67 48.87 -69.77 19.99
CA LYS A 67 49.18 -69.28 18.65
C LYS A 67 47.90 -68.83 17.92
N THR A 68 47.84 -67.58 17.50
CA THR A 68 46.72 -66.97 16.77
C THR A 68 46.97 -66.96 15.26
N ASP A 69 45.91 -67.13 14.47
CA ASP A 69 45.97 -67.04 13.01
C ASP A 69 46.13 -65.56 12.57
N PRO A 70 47.16 -65.22 11.77
CA PRO A 70 47.38 -63.85 11.30
C PRO A 70 46.31 -63.33 10.32
N MET A 71 45.51 -64.20 9.70
CA MET A 71 44.44 -63.82 8.76
C MET A 71 43.05 -63.74 9.41
N LEU A 72 42.95 -64.09 10.69
CA LEU A 72 41.68 -64.10 11.39
C LEU A 72 41.20 -62.66 11.66
N MET A 73 39.94 -62.39 11.30
CA MET A 73 39.30 -61.11 11.57
C MET A 73 39.01 -60.92 13.07
N PRO A 74 38.91 -59.67 13.57
CA PRO A 74 38.52 -59.41 14.95
C PRO A 74 37.16 -60.03 15.31
N SER A 75 37.12 -60.83 16.38
CA SER A 75 35.93 -61.61 16.76
C SER A 75 34.81 -60.78 17.42
N PHE A 76 35.16 -59.66 18.08
CA PHE A 76 34.21 -58.89 18.90
C PHE A 76 33.95 -57.47 18.37
N LYS A 77 32.72 -56.99 18.54
CA LYS A 77 32.33 -55.59 18.29
C LYS A 77 32.61 -54.75 19.54
N ILE A 78 33.37 -53.66 19.39
CA ILE A 78 33.67 -52.73 20.48
C ILE A 78 32.45 -51.81 20.71
N LYS A 79 31.86 -51.85 21.90
CA LYS A 79 30.78 -50.93 22.31
C LYS A 79 31.35 -49.80 23.16
N ARG A 80 30.87 -48.56 22.97
CA ARG A 80 31.19 -47.42 23.84
C ARG A 80 30.16 -47.33 24.97
N ALA A 81 30.62 -47.29 26.20
CA ALA A 81 29.81 -47.00 27.38
C ALA A 81 29.95 -45.49 27.72
N PRO A 82 28.96 -44.88 28.40
CA PRO A 82 29.17 -43.57 29.01
C PRO A 82 30.28 -43.67 30.05
N ASP A 83 31.02 -42.57 30.23
CA ASP A 83 32.03 -42.50 31.28
C ASP A 83 31.36 -42.68 32.65
N GLY A 84 31.96 -43.55 33.47
CA GLY A 84 31.51 -43.74 34.85
C GLY A 84 31.74 -42.48 35.68
N PRO A 85 31.10 -42.38 36.86
CA PRO A 85 31.51 -41.37 37.83
C PRO A 85 33.01 -41.54 38.12
N SER A 86 33.74 -40.43 38.22
CA SER A 86 35.14 -40.45 38.63
C SER A 86 35.24 -41.04 40.05
N ASP A 87 36.05 -42.09 40.22
CA ASP A 87 36.30 -42.74 41.52
C ASP A 87 37.06 -41.83 42.50
N GLU A 88 37.62 -40.72 42.00
CA GLU A 88 38.26 -39.68 42.80
C GLU A 88 37.19 -38.89 43.56
N GLU A 89 37.31 -38.87 44.90
CA GLU A 89 36.49 -37.99 45.73
C GLU A 89 36.72 -36.52 45.31
N PRO A 90 35.66 -35.68 45.28
CA PRO A 90 35.81 -34.30 44.86
C PRO A 90 36.78 -33.56 45.78
N VAL A 91 37.84 -33.01 45.18
CA VAL A 91 38.86 -32.24 45.90
C VAL A 91 38.19 -31.04 46.62
N PRO A 92 38.55 -30.74 47.88
CA PRO A 92 37.99 -29.61 48.60
C PRO A 92 38.31 -28.28 47.91
N VAL A 93 37.27 -27.49 47.64
CA VAL A 93 37.42 -26.14 47.08
C VAL A 93 37.78 -25.16 48.20
N LEU A 94 39.04 -24.71 48.23
CA LEU A 94 39.55 -23.76 49.22
C LEU A 94 39.14 -22.32 48.89
N HIS A 95 37.88 -21.98 49.18
CA HIS A 95 37.42 -20.59 49.10
C HIS A 95 38.11 -19.71 50.16
N LYS A 96 38.20 -18.40 49.91
CA LYS A 96 38.65 -17.44 50.93
C LYS A 96 37.58 -17.35 52.03
N ASP A 97 37.98 -17.48 53.30
CA ASP A 97 37.06 -17.52 54.45
C ASP A 97 36.20 -16.25 54.62
N ASN A 98 36.65 -15.13 54.05
CA ASN A 98 35.97 -13.83 54.15
C ASN A 98 35.59 -13.29 52.78
N THR A 99 34.69 -13.98 52.08
CA THR A 99 33.97 -13.38 50.96
C THR A 99 32.84 -12.51 51.51
N PRO A 100 32.78 -11.20 51.19
CA PRO A 100 31.70 -10.35 51.65
C PRO A 100 30.37 -10.89 51.10
N LYS A 101 29.39 -11.04 51.98
CA LYS A 101 28.04 -11.41 51.56
C LYS A 101 27.51 -10.31 50.65
N LEU A 102 27.00 -10.70 49.49
CA LEU A 102 26.41 -9.76 48.53
C LEU A 102 25.33 -8.93 49.20
N THR A 103 25.44 -7.60 49.10
CA THR A 103 24.38 -6.74 49.64
C THR A 103 23.12 -6.87 48.79
N LYS A 104 21.94 -6.66 49.38
CA LYS A 104 20.67 -6.71 48.65
C LYS A 104 20.62 -5.67 47.51
N GLU A 105 21.32 -4.56 47.69
CA GLU A 105 21.41 -3.48 46.70
C GLU A 105 22.25 -3.89 45.50
N GLU A 106 23.42 -4.49 45.73
CA GLU A 106 24.25 -5.04 44.66
C GLU A 106 23.50 -6.16 43.91
N GLN A 107 22.82 -7.05 44.63
CA GLN A 107 22.01 -8.10 44.00
C GLN A 107 20.92 -7.53 43.07
N ARG A 108 20.23 -6.46 43.51
CA ARG A 108 19.22 -5.77 42.70
C ARG A 108 19.83 -5.11 41.47
N LYS A 109 20.98 -4.46 41.61
CA LYS A 109 21.70 -3.83 40.48
C LYS A 109 22.07 -4.83 39.39
N TRP A 110 22.39 -6.06 39.80
CA TRP A 110 22.71 -7.17 38.89
C TRP A 110 21.49 -8.01 38.47
N THR A 111 20.26 -7.60 38.83
CA THR A 111 19.05 -8.26 38.37
C THR A 111 18.78 -7.87 36.91
N ILE A 112 19.01 -8.81 36.00
CA ILE A 112 18.81 -8.60 34.56
C ILE A 112 17.31 -8.69 34.24
N PRO A 113 16.70 -7.66 33.60
CA PRO A 113 15.30 -7.72 33.18
C PRO A 113 15.05 -8.84 32.14
N PRO A 114 13.85 -9.45 32.13
CA PRO A 114 13.53 -10.46 31.13
C PRO A 114 13.53 -9.87 29.72
N ALA A 115 14.10 -10.61 28.77
CA ALA A 115 14.10 -10.22 27.37
C ALA A 115 12.71 -10.43 26.75
N ILE A 116 12.01 -9.34 26.46
CA ILE A 116 10.72 -9.34 25.76
C ILE A 116 10.99 -8.92 24.33
N SER A 117 10.76 -9.84 23.38
CA SER A 117 10.97 -9.56 21.97
C SER A 117 9.65 -9.24 21.25
N ASN A 118 9.72 -8.37 20.24
CA ASN A 118 8.57 -8.03 19.40
C ASN A 118 8.31 -9.07 18.30
N TRP A 119 9.26 -9.97 18.02
CA TRP A 119 9.16 -10.97 16.94
C TRP A 119 8.87 -12.39 17.42
N LYS A 120 9.39 -12.79 18.57
CA LYS A 120 9.38 -14.19 19.01
C LYS A 120 8.77 -14.33 20.40
N ASN A 121 7.84 -15.28 20.51
CA ASN A 121 7.20 -15.69 21.75
C ASN A 121 7.00 -17.21 21.74
N ASN A 122 8.10 -17.96 21.80
CA ASN A 122 8.09 -19.42 21.59
C ASN A 122 7.22 -20.17 22.61
N LYS A 123 7.12 -19.65 23.84
CA LYS A 123 6.30 -20.21 24.91
C LYS A 123 4.88 -19.61 24.98
N GLY A 124 4.54 -18.68 24.09
CA GLY A 124 3.20 -18.08 24.02
C GLY A 124 2.80 -17.26 25.25
N PHE A 125 3.74 -16.64 25.96
CA PHE A 125 3.40 -15.82 27.14
C PHE A 125 2.46 -14.67 26.78
N THR A 126 1.43 -14.47 27.61
CA THR A 126 0.55 -13.30 27.55
C THR A 126 1.25 -12.10 28.18
N ILE A 127 1.86 -11.27 27.34
CA ILE A 127 2.65 -10.11 27.75
C ILE A 127 1.82 -8.85 27.50
N SER A 128 1.73 -7.96 28.49
CA SER A 128 1.02 -6.68 28.37
C SER A 128 1.63 -5.78 27.30
N ILE A 129 0.82 -4.88 26.75
CA ILE A 129 1.21 -3.98 25.67
C ILE A 129 2.37 -3.09 26.11
N ASP A 130 2.31 -2.52 27.31
CA ASP A 130 3.34 -1.63 27.86
C ASP A 130 4.73 -2.29 27.84
N LYS A 131 4.82 -3.58 28.15
CA LYS A 131 6.09 -4.31 28.20
C LYS A 131 6.62 -4.68 26.82
N ARG A 132 5.75 -4.80 25.82
CA ARG A 132 6.14 -4.96 24.40
C ARG A 132 6.57 -3.63 23.79
N LEU A 133 5.83 -2.57 24.11
CA LEU A 133 6.10 -1.22 23.62
C LEU A 133 7.32 -0.60 24.30
N ALA A 134 7.73 -1.07 25.48
CA ALA A 134 8.87 -0.52 26.22
C ALA A 134 10.18 -0.44 25.42
N SER A 135 10.40 -1.32 24.43
CA SER A 135 11.58 -1.22 23.54
C SER A 135 11.44 -0.11 22.51
N PHE A 136 10.22 0.12 22.03
CA PHE A 136 9.86 1.32 21.29
C PHE A 136 9.67 2.43 22.30
N GLY A 137 10.75 2.80 22.99
CA GLY A 137 10.78 4.01 23.79
C GLY A 137 10.07 5.10 23.02
N GLN A 138 9.13 5.78 23.67
CA GLN A 138 8.62 7.03 23.16
C GLN A 138 9.79 8.00 23.23
N ASP A 139 10.63 7.96 22.20
CA ASP A 139 11.72 8.89 22.04
C ASP A 139 11.06 10.23 21.74
N ASP A 140 10.84 11.04 22.78
CA ASP A 140 10.31 12.40 22.67
C ASP A 140 11.19 13.28 21.74
N ASP A 141 12.39 12.81 21.39
CA ASP A 141 13.33 13.43 20.47
C ASP A 141 13.14 13.06 18.99
N ARG A 142 12.35 12.04 18.63
CA ARG A 142 12.20 11.59 17.23
C ARG A 142 11.52 12.61 16.31
N PHE A 143 10.77 13.57 16.84
CA PHE A 143 10.01 14.55 16.07
C PHE A 143 10.29 16.01 16.44
N LYS A 144 11.52 16.32 16.85
CA LYS A 144 11.94 17.72 17.00
C LYS A 144 12.18 18.35 15.62
N MET A 145 11.17 19.06 15.11
CA MET A 145 11.27 19.79 13.84
C MET A 145 12.29 20.94 13.95
N SER A 146 13.06 21.18 12.89
CA SER A 146 14.03 22.27 12.86
C SER A 146 13.36 23.63 12.65
N ASP A 147 13.81 24.66 13.38
CA ASP A 147 13.37 26.06 13.23
C ASP A 147 13.64 26.64 11.83
N LYS A 148 14.50 26.01 11.02
CA LYS A 148 14.73 26.45 9.64
C LYS A 148 13.48 26.32 8.77
N PHE A 149 12.59 25.40 9.10
CA PHE A 149 11.34 25.22 8.36
C PHE A 149 10.39 26.40 8.56
N SER A 150 10.33 27.02 9.75
CA SER A 150 9.52 28.23 9.95
C SER A 150 10.09 29.43 9.21
N VAL A 151 11.41 29.63 9.29
CA VAL A 151 12.10 30.70 8.55
C VAL A 151 11.87 30.56 7.03
N LEU A 152 11.90 29.33 6.52
CA LEU A 152 11.62 29.07 5.10
C LEU A 152 10.15 29.35 4.74
N THR A 153 9.18 28.92 5.55
CA THR A 153 7.77 29.19 5.26
C THR A 153 7.49 30.69 5.28
N ASP A 154 8.04 31.41 6.25
CA ASP A 154 7.85 32.85 6.37
C ASP A 154 8.45 33.58 5.16
N ALA A 155 9.68 33.22 4.76
CA ALA A 155 10.32 33.78 3.57
C ALA A 155 9.52 33.51 2.29
N LEU A 156 8.97 32.30 2.11
CA LEU A 156 8.15 31.96 0.96
C LEU A 156 6.81 32.72 0.95
N THR A 157 6.16 32.87 2.11
CA THR A 157 4.92 33.66 2.19
C THR A 157 5.16 35.13 1.87
N GLN A 158 6.25 35.71 2.40
CA GLN A 158 6.63 37.10 2.11
C GLN A 158 6.93 37.32 0.62
N ALA A 159 7.73 36.43 0.02
CA ALA A 159 8.06 36.52 -1.40
C ALA A 159 6.81 36.40 -2.29
N HIS A 160 5.87 35.53 -1.92
CA HIS A 160 4.63 35.34 -2.66
C HIS A 160 3.70 36.57 -2.58
N ASP A 161 3.57 37.19 -1.40
CA ASP A 161 2.74 38.38 -1.23
C ASP A 161 3.32 39.60 -1.95
N GLU A 162 4.66 39.73 -1.95
CA GLU A 162 5.36 40.74 -2.74
C GLU A 162 5.12 40.56 -4.24
N ALA A 163 5.25 39.33 -4.76
CA ALA A 163 4.99 39.03 -6.16
C ALA A 163 3.54 39.36 -6.56
N LYS A 164 2.56 39.06 -5.70
CA LYS A 164 1.16 39.43 -5.93
C LYS A 164 0.96 40.95 -5.94
N ALA A 165 1.58 41.66 -5.01
CA ALA A 165 1.49 43.12 -4.96
C ALA A 165 2.11 43.77 -6.21
N GLU A 166 3.23 43.26 -6.70
CA GLU A 166 3.86 43.74 -7.93
C GLU A 166 2.99 43.47 -9.17
N LEU A 167 2.44 42.26 -9.30
CA LEU A 167 1.53 41.92 -10.40
C LEU A 167 0.28 42.80 -10.40
N LYS A 168 -0.29 43.06 -9.22
CA LYS A 168 -1.45 43.94 -9.07
C LYS A 168 -1.11 45.37 -9.52
N ARG A 169 0.03 45.92 -9.08
CA ARG A 169 0.49 47.25 -9.52
C ARG A 169 0.74 47.31 -11.02
N LYS A 170 1.35 46.28 -11.61
CA LYS A 170 1.56 46.19 -13.07
C LYS A 170 0.23 46.16 -13.83
N ALA A 171 -0.76 45.42 -13.34
CA ALA A 171 -2.09 45.37 -13.94
C ALA A 171 -2.80 46.73 -13.86
N GLU A 172 -2.75 47.40 -12.71
CA GLU A 172 -3.32 48.75 -12.52
C GLU A 172 -2.67 49.78 -13.48
N LEU A 173 -1.35 49.83 -13.55
CA LEU A 173 -0.64 50.72 -14.47
C LEU A 173 -0.95 50.41 -15.95
N LYS A 174 -1.06 49.13 -16.32
CA LYS A 174 -1.45 48.72 -17.67
C LYS A 174 -2.86 49.23 -18.00
N HIS A 175 -3.80 49.09 -17.09
CA HIS A 175 -5.16 49.61 -17.26
C HIS A 175 -5.20 51.15 -17.37
N GLU A 176 -4.39 51.87 -16.59
CA GLU A 176 -4.29 53.32 -16.71
C GLU A 176 -3.71 53.76 -18.06
N ILE A 177 -2.67 53.08 -18.56
CA ILE A 177 -2.08 53.35 -19.88
C ILE A 177 -3.10 53.07 -20.98
N GLU A 178 -3.81 51.96 -20.91
CA GLU A 178 -4.86 51.61 -21.88
C GLU A 178 -6.00 52.62 -21.87
N ARG A 179 -6.45 53.06 -20.68
CA ARG A 179 -7.47 54.10 -20.54
C ARG A 179 -7.01 55.43 -21.14
N LYS A 180 -5.75 55.84 -20.91
CA LYS A 180 -5.16 57.05 -21.51
C LYS A 180 -5.11 56.93 -23.03
N LYS A 181 -4.62 55.81 -23.57
CA LYS A 181 -4.61 55.55 -25.02
C LYS A 181 -6.00 55.63 -25.63
N LEU A 182 -7.00 55.02 -24.99
CA LEU A 182 -8.39 55.07 -25.44
C LEU A 182 -8.95 56.50 -25.45
N LEU A 183 -8.65 57.31 -24.43
CA LEU A 183 -9.03 58.72 -24.40
C LEU A 183 -8.35 59.52 -25.52
N ASP A 184 -7.05 59.33 -25.73
CA ASP A 184 -6.31 59.99 -26.80
C ASP A 184 -6.87 59.61 -28.19
N ASP A 185 -7.23 58.34 -28.39
CA ASP A 185 -7.87 57.86 -29.61
C ASP A 185 -9.26 58.50 -29.80
N GLN A 186 -10.07 58.62 -28.74
CA GLN A 186 -11.34 59.33 -28.80
C GLN A 186 -11.17 60.81 -29.17
N HIS A 187 -10.17 61.50 -28.59
CA HIS A 187 -9.85 62.89 -28.93
C HIS A 187 -9.39 63.01 -30.39
N LYS A 188 -8.55 62.09 -30.86
CA LYS A 188 -8.07 62.02 -32.24
C LYS A 188 -9.23 61.82 -33.23
N LEU A 189 -10.11 60.86 -32.95
CA LEU A 189 -11.31 60.61 -33.75
C LEU A 189 -12.27 61.82 -33.74
N ARG A 190 -12.45 62.47 -32.59
CA ARG A 190 -13.29 63.68 -32.48
C ARG A 190 -12.73 64.84 -33.30
N ARG A 191 -11.42 65.02 -33.33
CA ARG A 191 -10.75 66.04 -34.15
C ARG A 191 -10.96 65.77 -35.64
N ILE A 192 -10.74 64.52 -36.08
CA ILE A 192 -10.95 64.08 -37.47
C ILE A 192 -12.42 64.26 -37.87
N ALA A 193 -13.36 63.88 -37.01
CA ALA A 193 -14.79 64.06 -37.27
C ALA A 193 -15.16 65.55 -37.41
N ARG A 194 -14.64 66.42 -36.54
CA ARG A 194 -14.85 67.88 -36.65
C ARG A 194 -14.26 68.43 -37.94
N GLU A 195 -13.06 68.01 -38.31
CA GLU A 195 -12.42 68.39 -39.58
C GLU A 195 -13.24 67.91 -40.78
N ALA A 196 -13.73 66.67 -40.78
CA ALA A 196 -14.60 66.14 -41.82
C ALA A 196 -15.92 66.91 -41.92
N HIS A 197 -16.53 67.29 -40.79
CA HIS A 197 -17.72 68.13 -40.77
C HIS A 197 -17.44 69.54 -41.30
N MET A 198 -16.30 70.16 -40.99
CA MET A 198 -15.91 71.47 -41.55
C MET A 198 -15.67 71.38 -43.05
N ARG A 199 -14.98 70.33 -43.53
CA ARG A 199 -14.76 70.09 -44.96
C ARG A 199 -16.06 69.80 -45.71
N ARG A 200 -17.06 69.19 -45.06
CA ARG A 200 -18.40 68.95 -45.63
C ARG A 200 -19.35 70.15 -45.49
N GLY A 201 -19.13 71.00 -44.48
CA GLY A 201 -19.92 72.19 -44.17
C GLY A 201 -19.68 73.38 -45.11
N ILE A 202 -18.61 73.34 -45.91
CA ILE A 202 -18.34 74.33 -46.98
C ILE A 202 -19.12 74.02 -48.27
N GLY A 203 -19.80 72.86 -48.35
CA GLY A 203 -20.58 72.43 -49.52
C GLY A 203 -22.10 72.29 -49.31
N SER A 204 -22.65 72.63 -48.14
CA SER A 204 -24.09 72.45 -47.88
C SER A 204 -24.59 73.35 -46.75
N SER A 205 -24.93 74.61 -47.06
CA SER A 205 -25.93 75.36 -46.30
C SER A 205 -26.40 76.61 -47.06
N ASP A 206 -27.17 76.41 -48.12
CA ASP A 206 -28.16 77.40 -48.59
C ASP A 206 -29.57 76.80 -48.41
N ARG A 207 -30.23 77.20 -47.33
CA ARG A 207 -31.64 77.65 -47.27
C ARG A 207 -32.25 77.57 -45.87
N LYS A 208 -32.50 78.77 -45.35
CA LYS A 208 -33.82 79.30 -44.92
C LYS A 208 -34.23 79.26 -43.44
N TYR A 209 -34.59 80.48 -43.01
CA TYR A 209 -35.41 80.96 -41.89
C TYR A 209 -34.73 81.00 -40.51
N ILE A 210 -34.21 82.15 -40.07
CA ILE A 210 -34.90 83.33 -39.50
C ILE A 210 -35.87 82.93 -38.38
N ASN A 211 -35.38 82.95 -37.14
CA ASN A 211 -36.08 83.63 -36.05
C ASN A 211 -35.07 83.99 -34.93
N ASP A 212 -34.75 85.29 -34.86
CA ASP A 212 -33.94 85.89 -33.82
C ASP A 212 -34.81 86.21 -32.59
N LYS A 213 -34.48 85.60 -31.43
CA LYS A 213 -34.39 86.28 -30.12
C LYS A 213 -33.94 85.32 -28.99
N GLU A 214 -32.69 85.53 -28.61
CA GLU A 214 -31.94 85.19 -27.38
C GLU A 214 -32.65 85.58 -26.05
N PRO A 215 -32.08 85.35 -24.83
CA PRO A 215 -31.45 84.13 -24.29
C PRO A 215 -31.76 83.90 -22.76
N ALA A 216 -31.13 82.86 -22.20
CA ALA A 216 -30.74 82.69 -20.79
C ALA A 216 -31.79 82.26 -19.72
N SER A 217 -31.56 81.06 -19.15
CA SER A 217 -31.70 80.68 -17.71
C SER A 217 -32.38 79.32 -17.37
N SER A 218 -32.82 78.51 -18.34
CA SER A 218 -33.62 77.29 -18.02
C SER A 218 -32.92 75.92 -18.18
N GLY A 219 -31.65 75.87 -18.58
CA GLY A 219 -30.94 74.63 -18.93
C GLY A 219 -30.70 73.64 -17.77
N LEU A 220 -30.50 74.14 -16.54
CA LEU A 220 -30.22 73.28 -15.37
C LEU A 220 -31.48 72.61 -14.81
N ALA A 221 -32.64 73.25 -14.92
CA ALA A 221 -33.93 72.67 -14.51
C ALA A 221 -34.32 71.52 -15.44
N SER A 222 -34.16 71.72 -16.76
CA SER A 222 -34.45 70.71 -17.78
C SER A 222 -33.55 69.48 -17.65
N GLN A 223 -32.24 69.65 -17.42
CA GLN A 223 -31.33 68.51 -17.16
C GLN A 223 -31.69 67.76 -15.88
N ARG A 224 -32.07 68.47 -14.82
CA ARG A 224 -32.47 67.87 -13.53
C ARG A 224 -33.80 67.12 -13.66
N GLU A 225 -34.70 67.59 -14.52
CA GLU A 225 -35.97 66.95 -14.83
C GLU A 225 -35.81 65.72 -15.73
N ILE A 226 -34.90 65.75 -16.70
CA ILE A 226 -34.51 64.59 -17.50
C ILE A 226 -33.89 63.51 -16.59
N ALA A 227 -32.99 63.88 -15.68
CA ALA A 227 -32.37 62.93 -14.74
C ALA A 227 -33.38 62.31 -13.76
N ARG A 228 -34.37 63.08 -13.28
CA ARG A 228 -35.47 62.55 -12.46
C ARG A 228 -36.37 61.59 -13.25
N ARG A 229 -36.70 61.95 -14.50
CA ARG A 229 -37.50 61.11 -15.39
C ARG A 229 -36.78 59.81 -15.74
N GLU A 230 -35.48 59.88 -15.97
CA GLU A 230 -34.66 58.70 -16.27
C GLU A 230 -34.55 57.76 -15.04
N ARG A 231 -34.35 58.31 -13.83
CA ARG A 231 -34.39 57.50 -12.60
C ARG A 231 -35.74 56.83 -12.38
N ARG A 232 -36.86 57.53 -12.57
CA ARG A 232 -38.20 56.92 -12.49
C ARG A 232 -38.34 55.78 -13.50
N LYS A 233 -37.94 56.01 -14.75
CA LYS A 233 -38.04 55.00 -15.81
C LYS A 233 -37.13 53.80 -15.56
N ARG A 234 -35.97 53.99 -14.92
CA ARG A 234 -35.06 52.91 -14.51
C ARG A 234 -35.61 52.11 -13.34
N ALA A 235 -36.10 52.78 -12.30
CA ALA A 235 -36.74 52.14 -11.15
C ALA A 235 -38.02 51.39 -11.55
N GLU A 236 -38.82 51.96 -12.44
CA GLU A 236 -40.01 51.30 -13.01
C GLU A 236 -39.64 50.05 -13.82
N ARG A 237 -38.57 50.13 -14.63
CA ARG A 237 -38.05 48.96 -15.36
C ARG A 237 -37.51 47.90 -14.40
N GLU A 238 -36.81 48.29 -13.34
CA GLU A 238 -36.31 47.36 -12.33
C GLU A 238 -37.45 46.69 -11.54
N LEU A 239 -38.51 47.43 -11.19
CA LEU A 239 -39.72 46.86 -10.57
C LEU A 239 -40.44 45.90 -11.52
N ARG A 240 -40.56 46.24 -12.81
CA ARG A 240 -41.11 45.33 -13.83
C ARG A 240 -40.23 44.08 -14.00
N MET A 241 -38.90 44.23 -14.03
CA MET A 241 -37.95 43.12 -14.13
C MET A 241 -37.95 42.25 -12.87
N GLY A 242 -38.15 42.85 -11.69
CA GLY A 242 -38.31 42.16 -10.40
C GLY A 242 -39.63 41.40 -10.31
N SER A 243 -40.70 41.94 -10.90
CA SER A 243 -42.02 41.30 -10.96
C SER A 243 -42.17 40.23 -12.06
N MET A 244 -41.26 40.19 -13.05
CA MET A 244 -41.25 39.13 -14.07
C MET A 244 -40.76 37.80 -13.49
N GLY A 245 -41.34 36.68 -13.95
CA GLY A 245 -40.87 35.33 -13.63
C GLY A 245 -39.42 35.08 -14.08
N THR A 246 -38.77 34.09 -13.46
CA THR A 246 -37.36 33.73 -13.71
C THR A 246 -37.09 33.41 -15.17
N GLU A 247 -37.98 32.68 -15.84
CA GLU A 247 -37.87 32.32 -17.25
C GLU A 247 -37.90 33.54 -18.18
N SER A 248 -38.81 34.48 -17.96
CA SER A 248 -38.89 35.71 -18.77
C SER A 248 -37.70 36.64 -18.52
N ARG A 249 -37.13 36.63 -17.31
CA ARG A 249 -35.93 37.37 -16.96
C ARG A 249 -34.69 36.82 -17.66
N VAL A 250 -34.54 35.50 -17.70
CA VAL A 250 -33.46 34.81 -18.43
C VAL A 250 -33.57 35.08 -19.93
N LYS A 251 -34.78 35.02 -20.49
CA LYS A 251 -35.01 35.33 -21.92
C LYS A 251 -34.61 36.77 -22.27
N LEU A 252 -35.00 37.75 -21.44
CA LEU A 252 -34.62 39.14 -21.69
C LEU A 252 -33.12 39.40 -21.54
N LEU A 253 -32.44 38.68 -20.63
CA LEU A 253 -30.97 38.71 -20.51
C LEU A 253 -30.30 38.08 -21.74
N ALA A 254 -30.81 36.95 -22.23
CA ALA A 254 -30.32 36.32 -23.45
C ALA A 254 -30.51 37.22 -24.69
N ARG A 255 -31.62 37.96 -24.77
CA ARG A 255 -31.88 38.96 -25.82
C ARG A 255 -30.90 40.14 -25.75
N LYS A 256 -30.58 40.62 -24.54
CA LYS A 256 -29.57 41.68 -24.33
C LYS A 256 -28.16 41.23 -24.68
N ASP A 257 -27.83 39.98 -24.41
CA ASP A 257 -26.53 39.39 -24.75
C ASP A 257 -26.41 39.00 -26.24
N GLY A 258 -27.43 39.29 -27.06
CA GLY A 258 -27.42 38.98 -28.51
C GLY A 258 -27.44 37.48 -28.83
N ARG A 259 -27.86 36.64 -27.87
CA ARG A 259 -27.88 35.16 -27.97
C ARG A 259 -29.22 34.59 -28.42
N GLU A 260 -30.18 35.43 -28.79
CA GLU A 260 -31.42 34.96 -29.43
C GLU A 260 -31.21 34.83 -30.95
N ILE A 261 -31.50 33.63 -31.45
CA ILE A 261 -31.34 33.22 -32.85
C ILE A 261 -32.71 33.22 -33.55
N SER A 262 -33.83 33.13 -32.81
CA SER A 262 -35.17 33.02 -33.39
C SER A 262 -35.65 34.28 -34.11
N ASP A 263 -35.38 35.48 -33.59
CA ASP A 263 -35.71 36.75 -34.26
C ASP A 263 -34.87 36.94 -35.55
N ARG A 264 -33.67 36.31 -35.62
CA ARG A 264 -32.81 36.28 -36.80
C ARG A 264 -33.30 35.31 -37.88
N VAL A 265 -33.87 34.17 -37.47
CA VAL A 265 -34.48 33.19 -38.39
C VAL A 265 -35.82 33.72 -38.94
N ALA A 266 -36.62 34.40 -38.12
CA ALA A 266 -37.92 34.95 -38.54
C ALA A 266 -37.81 36.16 -39.48
N ILE A 267 -36.68 36.89 -39.48
CA ILE A 267 -36.48 38.09 -40.32
C ILE A 267 -35.84 37.77 -41.68
N GLY A 268 -35.40 36.54 -41.95
CA GLY A 268 -34.88 36.14 -43.27
C GLY A 268 -33.62 36.88 -43.74
N VAL A 269 -33.00 37.72 -42.88
CA VAL A 269 -31.74 38.45 -43.13
C VAL A 269 -30.58 37.78 -42.40
N ALA A 270 -30.57 36.44 -42.37
CA ALA A 270 -29.36 35.74 -42.00
C ALA A 270 -28.39 35.83 -43.18
N ALA A 271 -27.31 36.62 -43.02
CA ALA A 271 -26.07 36.36 -43.75
C ALA A 271 -25.85 34.84 -43.70
N SER A 272 -25.79 34.21 -44.87
CA SER A 272 -25.74 32.76 -44.95
C SER A 272 -24.68 32.26 -43.98
N ALA A 273 -25.00 31.30 -43.13
CA ALA A 273 -24.02 30.59 -42.31
C ALA A 273 -23.13 29.69 -43.18
N HIS A 274 -22.77 30.15 -44.38
CA HIS A 274 -21.88 29.53 -45.36
C HIS A 274 -20.63 30.40 -45.59
N GLY A 275 -20.42 31.45 -44.79
CA GLY A 275 -19.13 32.13 -44.73
C GLY A 275 -18.16 31.35 -43.86
N ASN A 276 -17.31 30.54 -44.50
CA ASN A 276 -16.17 29.76 -43.96
C ASN A 276 -16.39 28.25 -43.72
N ASN A 277 -17.07 27.55 -44.63
CA ASN A 277 -16.97 26.09 -44.73
C ASN A 277 -16.18 25.68 -45.99
N GLU A 278 -14.97 26.25 -46.16
CA GLU A 278 -14.08 25.89 -47.28
C GLU A 278 -13.30 24.59 -47.00
N THR A 279 -13.34 24.10 -45.76
CA THR A 279 -12.83 22.79 -45.35
C THR A 279 -13.79 22.21 -44.32
N ASP A 280 -14.43 21.07 -44.61
CA ASP A 280 -15.11 20.17 -43.65
C ASP A 280 -16.62 19.99 -43.87
N SER A 281 -16.96 19.25 -44.92
CA SER A 281 -18.15 18.38 -44.91
C SER A 281 -17.68 16.97 -44.63
N TYR A 282 -17.44 16.63 -43.36
CA TYR A 282 -17.18 15.24 -42.97
C TYR A 282 -18.48 14.46 -42.86
N ASP A 283 -18.44 13.19 -43.27
CA ASP A 283 -19.53 12.25 -43.00
C ASP A 283 -19.68 12.10 -41.49
N SER A 284 -20.88 12.37 -40.98
CA SER A 284 -21.23 12.22 -39.57
C SER A 284 -20.98 10.80 -39.07
N ASN A 285 -21.18 9.79 -39.92
CA ASN A 285 -20.94 8.41 -39.53
C ASN A 285 -19.45 8.15 -39.33
N LEU A 286 -18.60 8.70 -40.20
CA LEU A 286 -17.16 8.56 -40.10
C LEU A 286 -16.61 9.27 -38.85
N PHE A 287 -17.09 10.48 -38.56
CA PHE A 287 -16.67 11.20 -37.36
C PHE A 287 -17.10 10.50 -36.07
N MET A 288 -18.32 9.94 -36.05
CA MET A 288 -18.83 9.22 -34.89
C MET A 288 -18.22 7.82 -34.73
N HIS A 289 -17.83 7.14 -35.81
CA HIS A 289 -17.18 5.82 -35.75
C HIS A 289 -15.67 5.89 -35.50
N ALA A 290 -14.96 6.85 -36.10
CA ALA A 290 -13.50 6.85 -36.15
C ALA A 290 -12.84 7.60 -34.97
N ALA A 291 -13.58 8.49 -34.30
CA ALA A 291 -12.99 9.31 -33.24
C ALA A 291 -12.83 8.53 -31.92
N GLY A 292 -11.60 8.10 -31.62
CA GLY A 292 -11.17 7.81 -30.25
C GLY A 292 -11.44 6.40 -29.70
N LYS A 293 -12.00 5.46 -30.48
CA LYS A 293 -12.20 4.06 -30.00
C LYS A 293 -10.86 3.36 -29.67
N SER A 294 -9.78 3.75 -30.34
CA SER A 294 -8.46 3.12 -30.22
C SER A 294 -7.46 3.87 -29.31
N THR A 295 -7.81 5.03 -28.73
CA THR A 295 -6.84 5.85 -27.98
C THR A 295 -6.67 5.44 -26.52
N ARG A 296 -7.53 4.53 -26.02
CA ARG A 296 -7.46 3.96 -24.68
C ARG A 296 -7.15 2.45 -24.74
N ARG A 297 -6.05 2.07 -25.38
CA ARG A 297 -5.55 0.68 -25.39
C ARG A 297 -4.79 0.39 -24.10
N GLY A 298 -4.91 -0.84 -23.58
CA GLY A 298 -4.00 -1.36 -22.57
C GLY A 298 -2.63 -1.67 -23.18
N GLU A 299 -1.55 -1.51 -22.41
CA GLU A 299 -0.16 -1.68 -22.90
C GLU A 299 0.12 -3.09 -23.45
N GLU A 300 -0.65 -4.09 -23.03
CA GLU A 300 -0.51 -5.50 -23.44
C GLU A 300 -1.56 -5.94 -24.49
N GLN A 301 -2.42 -5.03 -24.95
CA GLN A 301 -3.53 -5.37 -25.85
C GLN A 301 -3.06 -5.40 -27.32
N VAL A 302 -2.86 -6.61 -27.87
CA VAL A 302 -2.34 -6.84 -29.22
C VAL A 302 -3.38 -6.62 -30.34
N TYR A 303 -4.66 -6.84 -30.06
CA TYR A 303 -5.75 -6.76 -31.06
C TYR A 303 -6.78 -5.68 -30.75
N GLU A 304 -7.32 -5.05 -31.80
CA GLU A 304 -8.28 -3.93 -31.71
C GLU A 304 -9.74 -4.35 -31.54
N GLY A 305 -10.08 -5.60 -31.87
CA GLY A 305 -11.44 -6.14 -31.81
C GLY A 305 -11.50 -7.49 -31.11
N SER A 306 -12.68 -7.84 -30.59
CA SER A 306 -12.93 -9.18 -30.04
C SER A 306 -12.81 -10.24 -31.14
N LEU A 307 -12.28 -11.42 -30.80
CA LEU A 307 -12.14 -12.56 -31.71
C LEU A 307 -13.51 -13.03 -32.25
N PHE A 308 -14.59 -12.80 -31.50
CA PHE A 308 -15.95 -13.15 -31.89
C PHE A 308 -16.82 -11.90 -31.98
N GLY A 309 -17.28 -11.56 -33.19
CA GLY A 309 -18.28 -10.50 -33.41
C GLY A 309 -19.65 -10.83 -32.80
N ALA A 310 -19.84 -12.08 -32.36
CA ALA A 310 -21.03 -12.50 -31.64
C ALA A 310 -21.18 -11.75 -30.31
N GLN A 311 -20.09 -11.51 -29.54
CA GLN A 311 -20.18 -10.83 -28.23
C GLN A 311 -20.83 -9.44 -28.32
N ASP A 312 -20.45 -8.64 -29.32
CA ASP A 312 -21.03 -7.30 -29.54
C ASP A 312 -22.49 -7.40 -30.01
N ALA A 313 -22.84 -8.45 -30.75
CA ALA A 313 -24.19 -8.72 -31.22
C ALA A 313 -25.10 -9.41 -30.19
N VAL A 314 -24.56 -10.06 -29.13
CA VAL A 314 -25.34 -10.86 -28.14
C VAL A 314 -26.52 -10.06 -27.56
N ASN A 315 -26.37 -8.75 -27.41
CA ASN A 315 -27.42 -7.88 -26.89
C ASN A 315 -28.64 -7.71 -27.83
N ASP A 316 -28.53 -8.13 -29.10
CA ASP A 316 -29.58 -8.05 -30.12
C ASP A 316 -29.92 -9.41 -30.78
N ILE A 317 -29.27 -10.52 -30.40
CA ILE A 317 -29.50 -11.85 -31.03
C ILE A 317 -30.93 -12.37 -30.79
N TYR A 318 -31.58 -12.04 -29.67
CA TYR A 318 -32.98 -12.36 -29.44
C TYR A 318 -33.73 -11.15 -28.88
N ARG A 319 -34.09 -10.22 -29.77
CA ARG A 319 -35.25 -9.35 -29.56
C ARG A 319 -36.39 -9.87 -30.41
N ALA A 320 -37.51 -10.21 -29.79
CA ALA A 320 -38.75 -10.47 -30.50
C ALA A 320 -39.13 -9.21 -31.29
N ARG A 321 -39.00 -9.28 -32.62
CA ARG A 321 -39.34 -8.19 -33.52
C ARG A 321 -40.85 -8.23 -33.75
N ASP A 322 -41.61 -7.59 -32.87
CA ASP A 322 -43.05 -7.41 -33.08
C ASP A 322 -43.43 -5.93 -32.96
N SER A 323 -43.24 -5.22 -34.06
CA SER A 323 -43.88 -3.95 -34.33
C SER A 323 -44.41 -4.03 -35.76
N ASP A 324 -45.69 -4.37 -35.88
CA ASP A 324 -46.63 -3.93 -36.93
C ASP A 324 -47.57 -5.01 -37.49
N LYS A 325 -47.51 -6.29 -37.05
CA LYS A 325 -48.39 -7.33 -37.64
C LYS A 325 -49.29 -8.14 -36.72
N TYR A 326 -49.24 -7.99 -35.40
CA TYR A 326 -50.20 -8.66 -34.50
C TYR A 326 -50.93 -7.67 -33.58
N LYS A 327 -52.15 -7.27 -33.98
CA LYS A 327 -53.10 -6.57 -33.09
C LYS A 327 -53.93 -7.63 -32.34
N GLY A 328 -53.44 -8.07 -31.18
CA GLY A 328 -54.21 -8.95 -30.30
C GLY A 328 -53.46 -9.29 -29.02
N LEU A 329 -53.88 -8.65 -27.92
CA LEU A 329 -53.42 -8.80 -26.53
C LEU A 329 -52.08 -8.12 -26.21
N GLY A 330 -52.17 -7.12 -25.32
CA GLY A 330 -51.18 -6.08 -25.12
C GLY A 330 -49.92 -6.50 -24.36
N MET A 331 -48.86 -5.72 -24.61
CA MET A 331 -47.50 -5.72 -24.05
C MET A 331 -47.35 -5.84 -22.51
N GLU A 332 -48.46 -5.86 -21.78
CA GLU A 332 -48.49 -6.05 -20.34
C GLU A 332 -48.48 -7.54 -19.93
N THR A 333 -48.93 -8.45 -20.79
CA THR A 333 -48.96 -9.90 -20.51
C THR A 333 -47.57 -10.53 -20.62
N ALA A 334 -46.80 -10.22 -21.66
CA ALA A 334 -45.45 -10.77 -21.85
C ALA A 334 -44.46 -10.35 -20.73
N ASN A 335 -44.54 -9.09 -20.27
CA ASN A 335 -43.72 -8.61 -19.16
C ASN A 335 -44.18 -9.19 -17.81
N LYS A 336 -45.47 -9.51 -17.64
CA LYS A 336 -45.97 -10.22 -16.45
C LYS A 336 -45.54 -11.68 -16.46
N GLU A 337 -45.58 -12.35 -17.60
CA GLU A 337 -45.17 -13.75 -17.77
C GLU A 337 -43.65 -13.93 -17.58
N MET A 338 -42.82 -13.04 -18.13
CA MET A 338 -41.37 -13.05 -17.87
C MET A 338 -41.03 -12.79 -16.40
N ASN A 339 -41.77 -11.89 -15.74
CA ASN A 339 -41.59 -11.64 -14.32
C ASN A 339 -42.17 -12.75 -13.43
N SER A 340 -43.15 -13.53 -13.87
CA SER A 340 -43.62 -14.73 -13.16
C SER A 340 -42.66 -15.90 -13.33
N ILE A 341 -42.09 -16.08 -14.54
CA ILE A 341 -41.05 -17.09 -14.79
C ILE A 341 -39.78 -16.77 -13.98
N ALA A 342 -39.40 -15.49 -13.86
CA ALA A 342 -38.28 -15.07 -13.00
C ALA A 342 -38.57 -15.22 -11.49
N LYS A 343 -39.82 -15.35 -11.07
CA LYS A 343 -40.23 -15.51 -9.66
C LYS A 343 -40.58 -16.95 -9.28
N GLU A 344 -40.87 -17.83 -10.24
CA GLU A 344 -41.08 -19.25 -9.98
C GLU A 344 -39.74 -19.96 -9.72
N LYS A 345 -39.55 -20.45 -8.48
CA LYS A 345 -38.38 -21.24 -8.04
C LYS A 345 -38.35 -22.68 -8.59
N ARG A 346 -38.81 -22.89 -9.82
CA ARG A 346 -38.91 -24.23 -10.43
C ARG A 346 -37.59 -24.75 -11.02
N PHE A 347 -36.55 -23.91 -11.06
CA PHE A 347 -35.24 -24.23 -11.63
C PHE A 347 -34.06 -24.09 -10.65
N ASP A 348 -34.34 -23.91 -9.35
CA ASP A 348 -33.29 -23.80 -8.31
C ASP A 348 -32.46 -25.11 -8.19
N ASP A 349 -33.07 -26.27 -8.47
CA ASP A 349 -32.43 -27.61 -8.44
C ASP A 349 -31.56 -27.94 -9.68
N LEU A 350 -31.54 -27.07 -10.70
CA LEU A 350 -30.68 -27.23 -11.89
C LEU A 350 -29.49 -26.26 -11.90
N SER A 351 -29.34 -25.45 -10.83
CA SER A 351 -28.25 -24.46 -10.69
C SER A 351 -27.00 -24.99 -9.97
N SER A 352 -26.85 -26.32 -9.84
CA SER A 352 -25.59 -26.95 -9.44
C SER A 352 -24.61 -27.02 -10.62
N SER A 353 -24.26 -25.86 -11.19
CA SER A 353 -23.03 -25.67 -11.95
C SER A 353 -22.74 -24.17 -12.07
N GLY A 354 -22.27 -23.59 -10.97
CA GLY A 354 -21.47 -22.37 -11.05
C GLY A 354 -20.20 -22.65 -11.87
N PRO A 355 -19.58 -21.61 -12.45
CA PRO A 355 -18.43 -21.77 -13.34
C PRO A 355 -17.30 -22.57 -12.65
N VAL A 356 -16.85 -23.61 -13.35
CA VAL A 356 -15.74 -24.49 -12.96
C VAL A 356 -14.48 -23.64 -12.74
N SER A 357 -14.07 -23.48 -11.49
CA SER A 357 -12.76 -22.94 -11.12
C SER A 357 -11.71 -24.03 -11.22
N PHE A 358 -10.64 -23.79 -11.97
CA PHE A 358 -9.48 -24.67 -12.02
C PHE A 358 -8.70 -24.57 -10.69
N GLU A 359 -8.61 -25.69 -9.96
CA GLU A 359 -7.71 -25.83 -8.82
C GLU A 359 -6.27 -26.01 -9.32
N MET A 360 -5.39 -25.08 -8.94
CA MET A 360 -3.96 -25.25 -9.06
C MET A 360 -3.50 -26.13 -7.90
N GLU A 361 -2.90 -27.29 -8.22
CA GLU A 361 -2.30 -28.20 -7.25
C GLU A 361 -1.40 -27.45 -6.26
N LYS A 362 -1.70 -27.59 -4.96
CA LYS A 362 -0.72 -27.42 -3.90
C LYS A 362 -0.78 -28.64 -2.97
N SER A 363 0.35 -29.32 -2.96
CA SER A 363 0.74 -30.45 -2.12
C SER A 363 0.37 -30.30 -0.64
N ASP A 364 -0.21 -31.38 -0.10
CA ASP A 364 -0.03 -31.99 1.22
C ASP A 364 0.38 -31.11 2.41
N SER A 365 -0.50 -30.98 3.40
CA SER A 365 -0.46 -31.86 4.59
C SER A 365 -1.52 -31.51 5.66
N ARG A 366 -2.40 -32.49 5.88
CA ARG A 366 -2.89 -33.06 7.16
C ARG A 366 -3.44 -32.18 8.30
N GLU A 367 -4.67 -32.58 8.68
CA GLU A 367 -5.18 -32.74 10.06
C GLU A 367 -5.50 -31.42 10.80
N GLU A 368 -6.65 -31.19 11.44
CA GLU A 368 -7.64 -32.07 12.03
C GLU A 368 -8.91 -31.27 12.37
N GLU A 369 -9.95 -32.00 12.72
CA GLU A 369 -11.35 -31.63 12.89
C GLU A 369 -11.69 -30.68 14.07
N ASN A 370 -12.96 -30.27 14.04
CA ASN A 370 -13.83 -29.94 15.18
C ASN A 370 -13.75 -28.54 15.79
N ARG A 371 -14.82 -27.76 15.57
CA ARG A 371 -15.75 -27.33 16.64
C ARG A 371 -16.95 -26.55 16.09
N ASN A 372 -18.08 -27.25 15.94
CA ASN A 372 -19.40 -26.66 16.09
C ASN A 372 -19.74 -26.67 17.58
N ASN A 373 -19.77 -25.50 18.23
CA ASN A 373 -20.57 -25.28 19.42
C ASN A 373 -20.61 -23.79 19.77
N PHE A 374 -21.68 -23.08 19.41
CA PHE A 374 -22.13 -21.95 20.22
C PHE A 374 -23.64 -21.76 20.03
N GLY A 375 -24.36 -22.13 21.08
CA GLY A 375 -25.78 -21.88 21.25
C GLY A 375 -26.07 -20.43 21.61
N ARG A 376 -27.05 -19.90 20.88
CA ARG A 376 -28.16 -19.01 21.29
C ARG A 376 -28.32 -18.76 22.80
N ALA A 377 -28.24 -17.49 23.20
CA ALA A 377 -29.02 -16.94 24.33
C ALA A 377 -29.24 -15.43 24.15
N GLU A 378 -30.45 -15.05 23.74
CA GLU A 378 -31.01 -13.71 23.86
C GLU A 378 -31.49 -13.45 25.30
N LYS A 379 -31.38 -12.20 25.77
CA LYS A 379 -32.30 -11.43 26.65
C LYS A 379 -31.50 -10.23 27.22
N ALA A 380 -31.66 -9.02 26.69
CA ALA A 380 -32.73 -8.06 26.98
C ALA A 380 -32.69 -7.50 28.42
N SER A 381 -32.14 -6.29 28.57
CA SER A 381 -32.66 -5.26 29.48
C SER A 381 -31.93 -3.93 29.24
N GLY A 382 -32.54 -3.04 28.46
CA GLY A 382 -32.27 -1.61 28.53
C GLY A 382 -33.17 -0.99 29.59
N LEU A 383 -32.63 -0.10 30.42
CA LEU A 383 -33.43 0.85 31.20
C LEU A 383 -32.82 2.24 31.05
N HIS A 384 -33.68 3.16 30.61
CA HIS A 384 -33.42 4.56 30.32
C HIS A 384 -33.11 5.38 31.58
N ILE A 385 -32.18 6.30 31.43
CA ILE A 385 -31.83 7.36 32.37
C ILE A 385 -32.65 8.61 32.02
N LYS A 386 -33.33 9.20 33.02
CA LYS A 386 -33.84 10.57 32.96
C LYS A 386 -32.70 11.55 33.23
N LYS A 387 -32.50 12.50 32.33
CA LYS A 387 -32.44 13.93 32.64
C LYS A 387 -32.90 14.72 31.43
#